data_AF-A0A1R2AMC1-F1
#
_entry.id   AF-A0A1R2AMC1-F1
#
_cell.length_a   1.000
_cell.length_b   1.000
_cell.length_c   1.000
_cell.angle_alpha   90.00
_cell.angle_beta   90.00
_cell.angle_gamma   90.00
#
_symmetry.space_group_name_H-M   'P 1'
#
loop_
_entity.id
_entity.type
_entity.pdbx_description
1 polymer ?
#
loop_
_entity_poly.entity_id
_entity_poly.type
_entity_poly.pdbx_seq_one_letter_code
_entity_poly.pdbx_strand_id
1 'polypeptide(L)'
;MDEEYNSVTWYFDESRNPCCMSMRSNSTCQQEQCRFSHNQAKYKAEMQIMQEDNKSPEELFFFISYYASVNLTETSYVLVDES
;
A
#
# COMPACT_ATOMS: atom_id res chain seq x y z
N MET A 1 11.52 24.13 -3.80
CA MET A 1 10.69 23.56 -2.73
C MET A 1 11.16 22.13 -2.63
N ASP A 2 11.79 21.78 -1.51
CA ASP A 2 12.21 20.40 -1.27
C ASP A 2 10.94 19.56 -1.09
N GLU A 3 10.79 18.54 -1.93
CA GLU A 3 9.66 17.62 -1.87
C GLU A 3 9.81 16.80 -0.58
N GLU A 4 8.96 17.05 0.42
CA GLU A 4 8.95 16.27 1.67
C GLU A 4 8.36 14.89 1.39
N TYR A 5 9.24 13.90 1.28
CA TYR A 5 8.85 12.50 1.26
C TYR A 5 8.55 12.04 2.69
N ASN A 6 7.31 11.64 2.94
CA ASN A 6 6.94 11.04 4.20
C ASN A 6 7.16 9.52 4.16
N SER A 7 7.72 8.97 5.23
CA SER A 7 7.75 7.52 5.42
C SER A 7 6.37 7.05 5.85
N VAL A 8 5.73 6.24 5.03
CA VAL A 8 4.41 5.67 5.26
C VAL A 8 4.50 4.16 5.21
N THR A 9 3.91 3.47 6.19
CA THR A 9 3.80 2.01 6.16
C THR A 9 2.65 1.59 5.26
N TRP A 10 2.97 0.83 4.20
CA TRP A 10 1.98 0.18 3.35
C TRP A 10 1.91 -1.31 3.62
N TYR A 11 0.76 -1.92 3.28
CA TYR A 11 0.44 -3.32 3.56
C TYR A 11 0.20 -4.06 2.26
N PHE A 12 0.64 -5.32 2.23
CA PHE A 12 0.63 -6.16 1.05
C PHE A 12 0.12 -7.56 1.37
N ASP A 13 -0.55 -8.18 0.40
CA ASP A 13 -1.01 -9.56 0.51
C ASP A 13 0.13 -10.57 0.29
N GLU A 14 -0.18 -11.87 0.34
CA GLU A 14 0.79 -12.94 0.13
C GLU A 14 1.51 -12.85 -1.24
N SER A 15 0.83 -12.30 -2.25
CA SER A 15 1.38 -12.08 -3.59
C SER A 15 2.12 -10.73 -3.73
N ARG A 16 2.33 -10.02 -2.62
CA ARG A 16 2.94 -8.68 -2.57
C ARG A 16 2.14 -7.60 -3.33
N ASN A 17 0.83 -7.81 -3.52
CA ASN A 17 -0.05 -6.78 -4.06
C ASN A 17 -0.46 -5.81 -2.95
N PRO A 18 -0.56 -4.50 -3.22
CA PRO A 18 -0.95 -3.54 -2.21
C PRO A 18 -2.40 -3.78 -1.75
N CYS A 19 -2.59 -3.87 -0.43
CA CYS A 19 -3.89 -4.10 0.17
C CYS A 19 -4.75 -2.83 0.18
N CYS A 20 -6.07 -3.04 0.11
CA CYS A 20 -7.05 -1.99 0.25
C CYS A 20 -7.10 -1.50 1.71
N MET A 21 -6.95 -0.19 1.91
CA MET A 21 -6.95 0.41 3.26
C MET A 21 -8.27 0.23 4.00
N SER A 22 -9.41 0.15 3.29
CA SER A 22 -10.72 -0.08 3.90
C SER A 22 -10.82 -1.44 4.60
N MET A 23 -10.16 -2.46 4.02
CA MET A 23 -10.13 -3.81 4.59
C MET A 23 -9.38 -3.87 5.93
N ARG A 24 -8.46 -2.92 6.18
CA ARG A 24 -7.76 -2.79 7.47
C ARG A 24 -8.63 -2.16 8.56
N SER A 25 -9.64 -1.39 8.18
CA SER A 25 -10.50 -0.67 9.12
C SER A 25 -11.78 -1.45 9.47
N ASN A 26 -11.80 -2.77 9.22
CA ASN A 26 -13.01 -3.61 9.26
C ASN A 26 -14.21 -2.98 8.52
N SER A 27 -13.92 -2.17 7.51
CA SER A 27 -14.91 -1.42 6.74
C SER A 27 -15.08 -2.11 5.40
N THR A 28 -16.33 -2.22 4.93
CA THR A 28 -16.60 -2.75 3.60
C THR A 28 -16.06 -1.77 2.55
N CYS A 29 -15.22 -2.26 1.63
CA CYS A 29 -14.80 -1.47 0.49
C CYS A 29 -16.02 -1.14 -0.39
N GLN A 30 -16.34 0.14 -0.57
CA GLN A 30 -17.48 0.60 -1.38
C GLN A 30 -17.12 0.83 -2.87
N GLN A 31 -15.85 0.64 -3.24
CA GLN A 31 -15.39 0.77 -4.61
C GLN A 31 -15.75 -0.51 -5.39
N GLU A 32 -16.76 -0.43 -6.28
CA GLU A 32 -17.19 -1.56 -7.12
C GLU A 32 -16.05 -2.16 -7.96
N GLN A 33 -15.06 -1.34 -8.32
CA GLN A 33 -13.88 -1.74 -9.10
C GLN A 33 -12.56 -1.42 -8.36
N CYS A 34 -12.49 -1.76 -7.07
CA CYS A 34 -11.25 -1.58 -6.31
C CYS A 34 -10.10 -2.39 -6.92
N ARG A 35 -9.00 -1.72 -7.27
CA ARG A 35 -7.79 -2.36 -7.81
C ARG A 35 -6.89 -2.96 -6.73
N PHE A 36 -7.02 -2.47 -5.50
CA PHE A 36 -6.24 -2.95 -4.37
C PHE A 36 -6.69 -4.34 -3.92
N SER A 37 -5.77 -5.12 -3.37
CA SER A 37 -6.08 -6.45 -2.86
C SER A 37 -7.03 -6.40 -1.67
N HIS A 38 -8.08 -7.22 -1.70
CA HIS A 38 -9.00 -7.46 -0.57
C HIS A 38 -8.63 -8.70 0.24
N ASN A 39 -7.49 -9.33 -0.07
CA ASN A 39 -6.96 -10.43 0.73
C ASN A 39 -6.43 -9.92 2.08
N GLN A 40 -6.26 -10.83 3.02
CA GLN A 40 -5.63 -10.53 4.30
C GLN A 40 -4.19 -10.03 4.07
N ALA A 41 -3.83 -8.93 4.73
CA ALA A 41 -2.48 -8.40 4.67
C ALA A 41 -1.50 -9.38 5.33
N LYS A 42 -0.48 -9.80 4.59
CA LYS A 42 0.58 -10.70 5.07
C LYS A 42 1.86 -9.96 5.40
N TYR A 43 2.15 -8.90 4.64
CA TYR A 43 3.37 -8.13 4.76
C TYR A 43 3.08 -6.64 4.96
N LYS A 44 4.03 -5.94 5.57
CA LYS A 44 4.11 -4.48 5.65
C LYS A 44 5.50 -4.03 5.19
N ALA A 45 5.58 -2.88 4.55
CA ALA A 45 6.84 -2.26 4.17
C ALA A 45 6.75 -0.73 4.36
N GLU A 46 7.86 -0.12 4.72
CA GLU A 46 7.98 1.34 4.72
C GLU A 46 8.19 1.83 3.28
N MET A 47 7.45 2.86 2.90
CA MET A 47 7.52 3.48 1.59
C MET A 47 7.68 4.98 1.76
N GLN A 48 8.56 5.56 0.95
CA GLN A 48 8.70 7.01 0.86
C GLN A 48 7.75 7.53 -0.21
N ILE A 49 6.57 7.95 0.23
CA ILE A 49 5.51 8.44 -0.67
C ILE A 49 5.47 9.96 -0.54
N MET A 50 5.51 10.65 -1.68
CA MET A 50 5.22 12.09 -1.70
C MET A 50 3.80 12.30 -1.23
N GLN A 51 3.63 13.21 -0.26
CA GLN A 51 2.33 13.61 0.23
C GLN A 51 1.63 14.48 -0.83
N GLU A 52 1.19 13.87 -1.92
CA GLU A 52 0.17 14.48 -2.77
C GLU A 52 -1.17 13.98 -2.26
N ASP A 53 -1.80 14.79 -1.40
CA ASP A 53 -3.11 14.53 -0.79
C ASP A 53 -4.27 14.38 -1.80
N ASN A 54 -4.00 14.43 -3.12
CA ASN A 54 -5.02 14.45 -4.17
C ASN A 54 -4.89 13.33 -5.22
N LYS A 55 -4.09 12.29 -5.01
CA LYS A 55 -4.11 11.14 -5.94
C LYS A 55 -5.47 10.44 -5.87
N SER A 56 -6.08 10.20 -7.03
CA SER A 56 -7.23 9.30 -7.12
C SER A 56 -6.83 7.88 -6.65
N PRO A 57 -7.78 7.03 -6.21
CA PRO A 57 -7.48 5.66 -5.81
C PRO A 57 -6.72 4.86 -6.88
N GLU A 58 -6.99 5.12 -8.17
CA GLU A 58 -6.32 4.47 -9.29
C GLU A 58 -4.87 4.94 -9.44
N GLU A 59 -4.62 6.26 -9.39
CA GLU A 59 -3.26 6.81 -9.42
C GLU A 59 -2.43 6.36 -8.21
N LEU A 60 -3.06 6.29 -7.04
CA LEU A 60 -2.44 5.78 -5.83
C LEU A 60 -2.06 4.30 -5.98
N PHE A 61 -2.95 3.48 -6.55
CA PHE A 61 -2.67 2.07 -6.82
C PHE A 61 -1.46 1.91 -7.76
N PHE A 62 -1.44 2.63 -8.88
CA PHE A 62 -0.33 2.56 -9.83
C PHE A 62 0.97 3.03 -9.20
N PHE A 63 0.94 4.13 -8.45
CA PHE A 63 2.11 4.66 -7.76
C PHE A 63 2.69 3.64 -6.78
N ILE A 64 1.86 3.07 -5.91
CA ILE A 64 2.32 2.12 -4.89
C ILE A 64 2.87 0.85 -5.55
N SER A 65 2.17 0.33 -6.56
CA SER A 65 2.61 -0.87 -7.27
C SER A 65 3.96 -0.65 -7.97
N TYR A 66 4.11 0.50 -8.65
CA TYR A 66 5.37 0.87 -9.28
C TYR A 66 6.49 1.06 -8.26
N TYR A 67 6.26 1.85 -7.20
CA TYR A 67 7.25 2.06 -6.14
C TYR A 67 7.69 0.74 -5.53
N ALA A 68 6.74 -0.14 -5.20
CA ALA A 68 7.02 -1.45 -4.64
C ALA A 68 7.91 -2.29 -5.57
N SER A 69 7.65 -2.26 -6.87
CA SER A 69 8.44 -3.01 -7.86
C SER A 69 9.87 -2.48 -8.04
N VAL A 70 10.09 -1.18 -7.85
CA VAL A 70 11.39 -0.53 -8.11
C VAL A 70 12.25 -0.45 -6.84
N ASN A 71 11.63 -0.17 -5.70
CA ASN A 71 12.35 0.20 -4.47
C ASN A 71 12.28 -0.85 -3.36
N LEU A 72 11.27 -1.74 -3.38
CA LEU A 72 11.16 -2.77 -2.36
C LEU A 72 11.83 -4.06 -2.83
N THR A 73 12.64 -4.63 -1.95
CA THR A 73 13.26 -5.94 -2.12
C THR A 73 12.64 -6.93 -1.16
N GLU A 74 13.02 -8.22 -1.22
CA GLU A 74 12.44 -9.23 -0.33
C GLU A 74 12.63 -8.91 1.16
N THR A 75 13.75 -8.27 1.51
CA THR A 75 14.04 -7.87 2.91
C THR A 75 13.31 -6.62 3.34
N SER A 76 12.71 -5.87 2.40
CA SER A 76 11.88 -4.70 2.71
C SER A 76 10.52 -5.08 3.28
N TYR A 77 10.04 -6.30 3.03
CA TYR A 77 8.76 -6.80 3.50
C TYR A 77 8.90 -7.48 4.86
N VAL A 78 8.20 -6.94 5.85
CA VAL A 78 8.11 -7.50 7.20
C VAL A 78 6.76 -8.18 7.36
N LEU A 79 6.71 -9.35 8.00
CA LEU A 79 5.44 -10.01 8.31
C LEU A 79 4.57 -9.10 9.20
N VAL A 80 3.27 -9.07 8.93
CA VAL A 80 2.30 -8.48 9.84
C VAL A 80 2.15 -9.46 11.01
N ASP A 81 2.53 -9.06 12.22
CA ASP A 81 2.27 -9.85 13.42
C ASP A 81 0.76 -9.97 13.64
N GLU A 82 0.26 -11.20 13.65
CA GLU A 82 -1.10 -11.55 14.07
C GLU A 82 -1.10 -11.61 15.61
N SER A 83 -1.28 -10.45 16.26
CA SER A 83 -1.54 -10.37 17.71
C SER A 83 -3.02 -10.50 18.01
#